data_AF-A0A396JFJ2-F1
#
_entry.id   AF-A0A396JFJ2-F1
#
_cell.length_a   1.000
_cell.length_b   1.000
_cell.length_c   1.000
_cell.angle_alpha   90.00
_cell.angle_beta   90.00
_cell.angle_gamma   90.00
#
_symmetry.space_group_name_H-M   'P 1'
#
loop_
_entity.id
_entity.type
_entity.pdbx_description
1 polymer ?
#
loop_
_entity_poly.entity_id
_entity_poly.type
_entity_poly.pdbx_seq_one_letter_code
_entity_poly.pdbx_strand_id
1 'polypeptide(L)'
;MSVVMDLCQVLDQELDALEIETVQKETIHPRKSYKMNSSCADILLFAAHRWPMSRPSLVAESKDVFDQKASNKYWIDVQLRWGDYDSHDIERVMIGLDLAYNLHSAFGNWFPGSKPLLQQAMNKIMKSNPALYVLKEHIRKGLQLYSSEPTEPYLSSQNYGEIFSNQIIWFVDDTNVYRVTVHKTFEGNFTTKPINGAIFIFNPRTGQLFLKVIRTSVWAGQKRLGQLAKWKTAEEVAALVRSLPVEEQPKQIIVTRKGMLDPLEVHLLDFPNIVIKGSELQLPFQACLKIEKFGDLILKATEPQMVSEKKAKAWCASKGNIPYFETSAKEGFNVEAAFECITKNALENEPEEEL
;
A
#
# COMPACT_ATOMS: atom_id res chain seq x y z
N MET A 1 -9.79 -11.60 0.55
CA MET A 1 -9.45 -11.13 -0.81
C MET A 1 -7.97 -11.34 -1.15
N SER A 2 -7.03 -10.93 -0.29
CA SER A 2 -5.58 -11.14 -0.55
C SER A 2 -5.19 -12.61 -0.77
N VAL A 3 -5.59 -13.54 0.12
CA VAL A 3 -5.34 -14.99 -0.05
C VAL A 3 -5.87 -15.56 -1.38
N VAL A 4 -7.04 -15.09 -1.83
CA VAL A 4 -7.63 -15.51 -3.11
C VAL A 4 -6.77 -15.05 -4.28
N MET A 5 -6.23 -13.83 -4.23
CA MET A 5 -5.33 -13.31 -5.27
C MET A 5 -4.03 -14.11 -5.35
N ASP A 6 -3.42 -14.42 -4.19
CA ASP A 6 -2.20 -15.22 -4.16
C ASP A 6 -2.42 -16.63 -4.71
N LEU A 7 -3.58 -17.25 -4.40
CA LEU A 7 -3.96 -18.54 -4.97
C LEU A 7 -4.16 -18.47 -6.50
N CYS A 8 -4.84 -17.43 -7.01
CA CYS A 8 -4.95 -17.19 -8.46
C CYS A 8 -3.57 -17.13 -9.11
N GLN A 9 -2.63 -16.36 -8.54
CA GLN A 9 -1.28 -16.22 -9.09
C GLN A 9 -0.51 -17.54 -9.10
N VAL A 10 -0.67 -18.38 -8.09
CA VAL A 10 -0.05 -19.72 -8.06
C VAL A 10 -0.68 -20.63 -9.13
N LEU A 11 -1.99 -20.58 -9.31
CA LEU A 11 -2.69 -21.37 -10.32
C LEU A 11 -2.34 -20.92 -11.75
N ASP A 12 -2.17 -19.62 -11.97
CA ASP A 12 -1.72 -19.05 -13.26
C ASP A 12 -0.29 -19.48 -13.63
N GLN A 13 0.55 -19.84 -12.66
CA GLN A 13 1.90 -20.35 -12.92
C GLN A 13 1.92 -21.84 -13.30
N GLU A 14 0.85 -22.58 -13.01
CA GLU A 14 0.76 -24.03 -13.15
C GLU A 14 -0.29 -24.46 -14.19
N LEU A 15 -0.64 -23.57 -15.13
CA LEU A 15 -1.68 -23.82 -16.15
C LEU A 15 -1.38 -25.07 -16.97
N ASP A 16 -0.17 -25.15 -17.52
CA ASP A 16 0.24 -26.26 -18.40
C ASP A 16 0.36 -27.58 -17.63
N ALA A 17 0.92 -27.54 -16.41
CA ALA A 17 1.15 -28.72 -15.59
C ALA A 17 -0.16 -29.37 -15.11
N LEU A 18 -1.21 -28.57 -14.93
CA LEU A 18 -2.52 -29.00 -14.43
C LEU A 18 -3.59 -29.07 -15.53
N GLU A 19 -3.24 -28.85 -16.79
CA GLU A 19 -4.20 -28.82 -17.92
C GLU A 19 -5.34 -27.81 -17.71
N ILE A 20 -5.04 -26.65 -17.14
CA ILE A 20 -5.99 -25.55 -16.93
C ILE A 20 -5.99 -24.67 -18.17
N GLU A 21 -7.17 -24.47 -18.77
CA GLU A 21 -7.36 -23.53 -19.88
C GLU A 21 -7.39 -22.08 -19.37
N THR A 22 -8.18 -21.83 -18.32
CA THR A 22 -8.33 -20.50 -17.73
C THR A 22 -8.61 -20.56 -16.23
N VAL A 23 -8.00 -19.62 -15.49
CA VAL A 23 -8.29 -19.33 -14.07
C VAL A 23 -9.14 -18.07 -14.03
N GLN A 24 -10.39 -18.19 -13.60
CA GLN A 24 -11.31 -17.07 -13.47
C GLN A 24 -11.55 -16.75 -11.99
N LYS A 25 -11.18 -15.53 -11.58
CA LYS A 25 -11.59 -15.00 -10.28
C LYS A 25 -13.03 -14.48 -10.38
N GLU A 26 -13.89 -14.93 -9.47
CA GLU A 26 -15.29 -14.54 -9.45
C GLU A 26 -15.50 -13.15 -8.82
N THR A 27 -16.52 -12.45 -9.32
CA THR A 27 -16.96 -11.18 -8.71
C THR A 27 -17.81 -11.49 -7.49
N ILE A 28 -17.19 -11.48 -6.33
CA ILE A 28 -17.83 -11.81 -5.06
C ILE A 28 -18.53 -10.60 -4.44
N HIS A 29 -19.59 -10.87 -3.67
CA HIS A 29 -20.23 -9.85 -2.85
C HIS A 29 -19.24 -9.32 -1.79
N PRO A 30 -19.13 -8.00 -1.54
CA PRO A 30 -18.13 -7.43 -0.62
C PRO A 30 -18.20 -7.97 0.82
N ARG A 31 -19.36 -8.50 1.21
CA ARG A 31 -19.64 -9.05 2.55
C ARG A 31 -19.52 -10.59 2.64
N LYS A 32 -19.15 -11.26 1.55
CA LYS A 32 -19.07 -12.74 1.51
C LYS A 32 -18.11 -13.27 2.58
N SER A 33 -16.96 -12.60 2.76
CA SER A 33 -15.87 -13.05 3.63
C SER A 33 -16.21 -13.24 5.10
N TYR A 34 -17.34 -12.70 5.58
CA TYR A 34 -17.83 -12.87 6.96
C TYR A 34 -19.27 -13.43 7.02
N LYS A 35 -19.79 -13.95 5.90
CA LYS A 35 -21.09 -14.61 5.84
C LYS A 35 -20.91 -16.11 6.07
N MET A 36 -21.25 -16.59 7.26
CA MET A 36 -21.03 -17.99 7.64
C MET A 36 -22.13 -18.96 7.20
N ASN A 37 -23.31 -18.46 6.85
CA ASN A 37 -24.48 -19.31 6.56
C ASN A 37 -24.58 -19.72 5.08
N SER A 38 -23.83 -19.06 4.19
CA SER A 38 -23.86 -19.33 2.75
C SER A 38 -22.65 -18.69 2.09
N SER A 39 -22.12 -19.36 1.07
CA SER A 39 -20.96 -18.90 0.30
C SER A 39 -21.21 -19.05 -1.20
N CYS A 40 -20.28 -18.54 -2.01
CA CYS A 40 -20.23 -18.70 -3.46
C CYS A 40 -18.76 -18.97 -3.86
N ALA A 41 -18.49 -19.49 -5.06
CA ALA A 41 -17.10 -19.71 -5.49
C ALA A 41 -16.28 -18.41 -5.47
N ASP A 42 -15.01 -18.48 -5.07
CA ASP A 42 -14.03 -17.38 -5.23
C ASP A 42 -13.26 -17.50 -6.55
N ILE A 43 -12.89 -18.73 -6.91
CA ILE A 43 -12.10 -19.04 -8.11
C ILE A 43 -12.80 -20.15 -8.86
N LEU A 44 -12.88 -20.02 -10.17
CA LEU A 44 -13.37 -21.03 -11.10
C LEU A 44 -12.26 -21.38 -12.10
N LEU A 45 -11.93 -22.66 -12.19
CA LEU A 45 -10.97 -23.21 -13.14
C LEU A 45 -11.73 -23.91 -14.28
N PHE A 46 -11.26 -23.69 -15.50
CA PHE A 46 -11.73 -24.39 -16.68
C PHE A 46 -10.63 -25.34 -17.16
N ALA A 47 -10.97 -26.61 -17.33
CA ALA A 47 -10.02 -27.62 -17.82
C ALA A 47 -9.92 -27.54 -19.35
N ALA A 48 -8.71 -27.68 -19.88
CA ALA A 48 -8.48 -27.78 -21.34
C ALA A 48 -9.20 -28.99 -21.96
N HIS A 49 -9.35 -30.06 -21.17
CA HIS A 49 -10.08 -31.26 -21.56
C HIS A 49 -11.10 -31.64 -20.48
N ARG A 50 -10.77 -32.63 -19.64
CA ARG A 50 -11.60 -33.08 -18.52
C ARG A 50 -10.72 -33.65 -17.43
N TRP A 51 -10.91 -33.19 -16.21
CA TRP A 51 -10.22 -33.79 -15.07
C TRP A 51 -10.97 -35.01 -14.54
N PRO A 52 -10.28 -36.14 -14.33
CA PRO A 52 -10.83 -37.20 -13.49
C PRO A 52 -10.89 -36.69 -12.05
N MET A 53 -12.04 -36.84 -11.41
CA MET A 53 -12.30 -36.26 -10.09
C MET A 53 -12.22 -37.33 -9.01
N SER A 54 -11.65 -37.00 -7.86
CA SER A 54 -11.69 -37.85 -6.67
C SER A 54 -13.00 -37.67 -5.91
N ARG A 55 -13.27 -38.60 -4.99
CA ARG A 55 -14.23 -38.37 -3.91
C ARG A 55 -13.78 -37.20 -3.02
N PRO A 56 -14.71 -36.56 -2.29
CA PRO A 56 -14.35 -35.54 -1.32
C PRO A 56 -13.42 -36.12 -0.26
N SER A 57 -12.29 -35.48 -0.01
CA SER A 57 -11.35 -35.88 1.03
C SER A 57 -10.64 -34.66 1.61
N LEU A 58 -9.97 -34.84 2.76
CA LEU A 58 -9.08 -33.82 3.29
C LEU A 58 -7.83 -33.66 2.42
N VAL A 59 -7.27 -32.46 2.43
CA VAL A 59 -6.01 -32.14 1.74
C VAL A 59 -4.82 -32.93 2.28
N ALA A 60 -4.86 -33.32 3.56
CA ALA A 60 -3.80 -34.09 4.21
C ALA A 60 -3.85 -35.59 3.88
N GLU A 61 -4.93 -36.08 3.28
CA GLU A 61 -5.06 -37.48 2.90
C GLU A 61 -4.29 -37.79 1.62
N SER A 62 -3.54 -38.89 1.63
CA SER A 62 -2.58 -39.27 0.59
C SER A 62 -3.12 -40.23 -0.47
N LYS A 63 -4.28 -40.84 -0.25
CA LYS A 63 -4.86 -41.85 -1.16
C LYS A 63 -6.12 -41.32 -1.81
N ASP A 64 -5.98 -40.81 -3.03
CA ASP A 64 -7.11 -40.43 -3.87
C ASP A 64 -7.50 -41.55 -4.82
N VAL A 65 -8.80 -41.81 -4.88
CA VAL A 65 -9.40 -42.65 -5.93
C VAL A 65 -10.21 -41.73 -6.83
N PHE A 66 -9.78 -41.61 -8.08
CA PHE A 66 -10.40 -40.76 -9.10
C PHE A 66 -11.55 -41.47 -9.81
N ASP A 67 -12.57 -41.87 -9.06
CA ASP A 67 -13.74 -42.62 -9.55
C ASP A 67 -14.98 -41.75 -9.84
N GLN A 68 -14.91 -40.45 -9.57
CA GLN A 68 -16.03 -39.54 -9.79
C GLN A 68 -16.13 -39.11 -11.25
N LYS A 69 -17.33 -38.63 -11.62
CA LYS A 69 -17.60 -38.12 -12.96
C LYS A 69 -16.62 -37.00 -13.30
N ALA A 70 -15.92 -37.16 -14.42
CA ALA A 70 -14.98 -36.16 -14.89
C ALA A 70 -15.65 -34.80 -15.11
N SER A 71 -14.95 -33.73 -14.77
CA SER A 71 -15.46 -32.36 -14.83
C SER A 71 -14.58 -31.46 -15.68
N ASN A 72 -15.21 -30.50 -16.35
CA ASN A 72 -14.53 -29.43 -17.10
C ASN A 72 -14.41 -28.14 -16.26
N LYS A 73 -15.11 -28.08 -15.13
CA LYS A 73 -15.16 -26.90 -14.26
C LYS A 73 -14.86 -27.31 -12.82
N TYR A 74 -14.03 -26.52 -12.17
CA TYR A 74 -13.64 -26.77 -10.78
C TYR A 74 -13.66 -25.45 -10.02
N TRP A 75 -14.29 -25.42 -8.84
CA TRP A 75 -14.32 -24.19 -8.04
C TRP A 75 -13.59 -24.35 -6.73
N ILE A 76 -13.08 -23.23 -6.25
CA ILE A 76 -12.44 -23.08 -4.94
C ILE A 76 -13.20 -22.02 -4.15
N ASP A 77 -13.54 -22.34 -2.91
CA ASP A 77 -14.11 -21.40 -1.93
C ASP A 77 -13.14 -21.23 -0.76
N VAL A 78 -12.78 -20.00 -0.43
CA VAL A 78 -11.87 -19.66 0.68
C VAL A 78 -12.69 -19.08 1.82
N GLN A 79 -12.74 -19.81 2.94
CA GLN A 79 -13.45 -19.39 4.14
C GLN A 79 -12.47 -18.99 5.25
N LEU A 80 -12.71 -17.81 5.81
CA LEU A 80 -11.97 -17.31 6.97
C LEU A 80 -12.79 -17.60 8.23
N ARG A 81 -12.15 -18.13 9.27
CA ARG A 81 -12.81 -18.43 10.54
C ARG A 81 -11.94 -18.01 11.74
N TRP A 82 -12.60 -17.84 12.87
CA TRP A 82 -12.00 -17.50 14.15
C TRP A 82 -12.53 -18.50 15.20
N GLY A 83 -11.81 -19.61 15.45
CA GLY A 83 -12.20 -20.64 16.43
C GLY A 83 -12.79 -21.95 15.87
N ASP A 84 -13.46 -22.69 16.75
CA ASP A 84 -13.51 -24.16 16.91
C ASP A 84 -14.31 -24.91 15.83
N TYR A 85 -13.66 -25.81 15.09
CA TYR A 85 -14.14 -26.52 13.89
C TYR A 85 -15.41 -27.37 14.11
N ASP A 86 -16.52 -27.03 13.45
CA ASP A 86 -17.67 -27.94 13.28
C ASP A 86 -17.77 -28.37 11.82
N SER A 87 -17.58 -29.66 11.58
CA SER A 87 -17.63 -30.30 10.27
C SER A 87 -19.03 -30.20 9.66
N HIS A 88 -19.10 -29.69 8.43
CA HIS A 88 -20.30 -29.80 7.59
C HIS A 88 -19.89 -30.37 6.22
N ASP A 89 -20.80 -31.13 5.60
CA ASP A 89 -20.62 -31.77 4.29
C ASP A 89 -20.49 -30.74 3.15
N ILE A 90 -19.53 -30.96 2.25
CA ILE A 90 -19.26 -30.04 1.12
C ILE A 90 -18.89 -30.86 -0.13
N GLU A 91 -19.55 -30.57 -1.25
CA GLU A 91 -19.39 -31.31 -2.52
C GLU A 91 -18.19 -30.85 -3.40
N ARG A 92 -17.30 -29.97 -2.92
CA ARG A 92 -16.17 -29.34 -3.67
C ARG A 92 -15.12 -28.76 -2.69
N VAL A 93 -13.97 -28.25 -3.19
CA VAL A 93 -12.86 -27.76 -2.33
C VAL A 93 -13.15 -26.44 -1.66
N MET A 94 -13.37 -26.53 -0.35
CA MET A 94 -13.34 -25.42 0.59
C MET A 94 -11.97 -25.38 1.26
N ILE A 95 -11.35 -24.21 1.30
CA ILE A 95 -10.13 -23.94 2.06
C ILE A 95 -10.54 -23.16 3.30
N GLY A 96 -10.38 -23.76 4.48
CA GLY A 96 -10.62 -23.11 5.77
C GLY A 96 -9.32 -22.56 6.33
N LEU A 97 -9.30 -21.28 6.69
CA LEU A 97 -8.21 -20.64 7.43
C LEU A 97 -8.70 -20.24 8.82
N ASP A 98 -8.05 -20.78 9.86
CA ASP A 98 -8.23 -20.31 11.23
C ASP A 98 -7.24 -19.18 11.53
N LEU A 99 -7.78 -17.98 11.64
CA LEU A 99 -7.00 -16.76 11.85
C LEU A 99 -6.46 -16.64 13.27
N ALA A 100 -7.09 -17.28 14.26
CA ALA A 100 -6.67 -17.22 15.66
C ALA A 100 -5.49 -18.17 15.90
N TYR A 101 -5.58 -19.39 15.36
CA TYR A 101 -4.57 -20.42 15.55
C TYR A 101 -3.53 -20.49 14.42
N ASN A 102 -3.68 -19.68 13.37
CA ASN A 102 -2.83 -19.70 12.18
C ASN A 102 -2.77 -21.10 11.54
N LEU A 103 -3.91 -21.81 11.54
CA LEU A 103 -4.07 -23.14 10.95
C LEU A 103 -4.83 -23.04 9.63
N HIS A 104 -4.62 -24.01 8.75
CA HIS A 104 -5.40 -24.14 7.53
C HIS A 104 -5.66 -25.61 7.22
N SER A 105 -6.79 -25.87 6.56
CA SER A 105 -7.12 -27.17 6.01
C SER A 105 -7.96 -26.95 4.76
N ALA A 106 -8.07 -27.98 3.93
CA ALA A 106 -8.98 -27.96 2.80
C ALA A 106 -9.67 -29.31 2.65
N PHE A 107 -10.94 -29.28 2.25
CA PHE A 107 -11.78 -30.46 2.06
C PHE A 107 -12.57 -30.32 0.78
N GLY A 108 -12.58 -31.35 -0.06
CA GLY A 108 -13.41 -31.41 -1.26
C GLY A 108 -12.90 -32.42 -2.28
N ASN A 109 -13.40 -32.35 -3.50
CA ASN A 109 -12.95 -33.19 -4.61
C ASN A 109 -11.60 -32.73 -5.14
N TRP A 110 -10.76 -33.65 -5.59
CA TRP A 110 -9.43 -33.33 -6.10
C TRP A 110 -9.28 -33.83 -7.53
N PHE A 111 -8.45 -33.14 -8.30
CA PHE A 111 -7.99 -33.61 -9.60
C PHE A 111 -6.48 -33.88 -9.50
N PRO A 112 -5.90 -34.69 -10.41
CA PRO A 112 -4.48 -35.03 -10.34
C PRO A 112 -3.59 -33.79 -10.25
N GLY A 113 -2.67 -33.76 -9.28
CA GLY A 113 -1.76 -32.63 -9.05
C GLY A 113 -2.31 -31.48 -8.20
N SER A 114 -3.62 -31.38 -7.97
CA SER A 114 -4.20 -30.23 -7.27
C SER A 114 -3.91 -30.21 -5.75
N LYS A 115 -3.91 -31.37 -5.09
CA LYS A 115 -3.53 -31.50 -3.67
C LYS A 115 -2.10 -31.02 -3.36
N PRO A 116 -1.05 -31.59 -3.97
CA PRO A 116 0.32 -31.19 -3.65
C PRO A 116 0.57 -29.72 -3.97
N LEU A 117 -0.01 -29.19 -5.06
CA LEU A 117 0.06 -27.76 -5.35
C LEU A 117 -0.58 -26.94 -4.24
N LEU A 118 -1.81 -27.26 -3.83
CA LEU A 118 -2.50 -26.51 -2.79
C LEU A 118 -1.75 -26.54 -1.45
N GLN A 119 -1.20 -27.70 -1.06
CA GLN A 119 -0.38 -27.82 0.15
C GLN A 119 0.84 -26.90 0.11
N GLN A 120 1.58 -26.89 -1.01
CA GLN A 120 2.76 -26.04 -1.17
C GLN A 120 2.37 -24.55 -1.20
N ALA A 121 1.31 -24.22 -1.94
CA ALA A 121 0.78 -22.87 -2.06
C ALA A 121 0.36 -22.31 -0.70
N MET A 122 -0.47 -23.03 0.05
CA MET A 122 -0.97 -22.59 1.35
C MET A 122 0.14 -22.47 2.39
N ASN A 123 1.12 -23.39 2.39
CA ASN A 123 2.29 -23.28 3.26
C ASN A 123 3.12 -22.03 3.00
N LYS A 124 3.22 -21.59 1.74
CA LYS A 124 3.88 -20.35 1.35
C LYS A 124 3.04 -19.13 1.75
N ILE A 125 1.76 -19.10 1.37
CA ILE A 125 0.83 -18.00 1.65
C ILE A 125 0.71 -17.73 3.15
N MET A 126 0.57 -18.77 3.99
CA MET A 126 0.45 -18.61 5.45
C MET A 126 1.68 -17.95 6.11
N LYS A 127 2.85 -18.01 5.45
CA LYS A 127 4.10 -17.40 5.90
C LYS A 127 4.33 -16.02 5.32
N SER A 128 4.07 -15.82 4.03
CA SER A 128 4.48 -14.61 3.30
C SER A 128 3.36 -13.64 2.96
N ASN A 129 2.09 -13.97 3.24
CA ASN A 129 0.97 -13.10 2.89
C ASN A 129 0.98 -11.80 3.74
N PRO A 130 1.04 -10.61 3.12
CA PRO A 130 1.10 -9.34 3.85
C PRO A 130 -0.12 -9.08 4.73
N ALA A 131 -1.32 -9.50 4.32
CA ALA A 131 -2.53 -9.28 5.11
C ALA A 131 -2.54 -10.14 6.39
N LEU A 132 -2.08 -11.39 6.30
CA LEU A 132 -1.89 -12.26 7.46
C LEU A 132 -0.77 -11.75 8.38
N TYR A 133 0.30 -11.18 7.82
CA TYR A 133 1.36 -10.53 8.59
C TYR A 133 0.82 -9.35 9.40
N VAL A 134 0.09 -8.43 8.76
CA VAL A 134 -0.53 -7.28 9.44
C VAL A 134 -1.47 -7.72 10.56
N LEU A 135 -2.27 -8.78 10.34
CA LEU A 135 -3.12 -9.35 11.38
C LEU A 135 -2.30 -9.85 12.58
N LYS A 136 -1.24 -10.63 12.35
CA LYS A 136 -0.36 -11.15 13.39
C LYS A 136 0.32 -10.02 14.16
N GLU A 137 0.78 -8.99 13.46
CA GLU A 137 1.39 -7.80 14.09
C GLU A 137 0.39 -7.01 14.94
N HIS A 138 -0.86 -6.86 14.50
CA HIS A 138 -1.91 -6.25 15.31
C HIS A 138 -2.21 -7.07 16.57
N ILE A 139 -2.29 -8.40 16.47
CA ILE A 139 -2.47 -9.28 17.62
C ILE A 139 -1.28 -9.15 18.58
N ARG A 140 -0.05 -9.20 18.05
CA ARG A 140 1.20 -9.06 18.81
C ARG A 140 1.26 -7.72 19.57
N LYS A 141 1.00 -6.60 18.89
CA LYS A 141 0.92 -5.25 19.48
C LYS A 141 -0.20 -5.16 20.52
N GLY A 142 -1.37 -5.73 20.24
CA GLY A 142 -2.51 -5.76 21.16
C GLY A 142 -2.22 -6.54 22.44
N LEU A 143 -1.47 -7.64 22.33
CA LEU A 143 -1.00 -8.47 23.45
C LEU A 143 0.29 -7.93 24.10
N GLN A 144 0.86 -6.83 23.58
CA GLN A 144 2.11 -6.23 24.07
C GLN A 144 3.31 -7.18 24.07
N LEU A 145 3.34 -8.11 23.11
CA LEU A 145 4.45 -9.02 22.92
C LEU A 145 5.48 -8.36 22.01
N TYR A 146 6.74 -8.26 22.45
CA TYR A 146 7.81 -7.70 21.63
C TYR A 146 8.86 -8.77 21.36
N SER A 147 9.13 -9.02 20.08
CA SER A 147 10.22 -9.88 19.61
C SER A 147 11.27 -9.02 18.93
N SER A 148 12.55 -9.36 19.12
CA SER A 148 13.70 -8.71 18.49
C SER A 148 13.98 -9.29 17.10
N GLU A 149 12.93 -9.50 16.29
CA GLU A 149 13.12 -9.98 14.91
C GLU A 149 13.88 -8.93 14.07
N PRO A 150 14.74 -9.37 13.15
CA PRO A 150 15.45 -8.47 12.25
C PRO A 150 14.43 -7.79 11.33
N THR A 151 14.05 -6.57 11.69
CA THR A 151 13.24 -5.69 10.84
C THR A 151 14.11 -5.10 9.75
N GLU A 152 13.51 -4.72 8.62
CA GLU A 152 14.25 -3.96 7.62
C GLU A 152 14.85 -2.70 8.27
N PRO A 153 16.16 -2.44 8.08
CA PRO A 153 16.82 -1.33 8.73
C PRO A 153 16.21 -0.02 8.23
N TYR A 154 15.91 0.89 9.16
CA TYR A 154 15.38 2.21 8.83
C TYR A 154 16.38 2.99 7.98
N LEU A 155 15.89 3.99 7.25
CA LEU A 155 16.77 4.93 6.57
C LEU A 155 17.53 5.74 7.62
N SER A 156 18.86 5.64 7.59
CA SER A 156 19.81 6.27 8.50
C SER A 156 20.96 6.90 7.70
N SER A 157 21.89 7.56 8.39
CA SER A 157 23.10 8.11 7.76
C SER A 157 24.00 7.03 7.16
N GLN A 158 23.91 5.79 7.64
CA GLN A 158 24.76 4.68 7.20
C GLN A 158 24.31 4.10 5.85
N ASN A 159 23.01 4.13 5.57
CA ASN A 159 22.42 3.57 4.34
C ASN A 159 21.75 4.62 3.45
N TYR A 160 22.00 5.93 3.71
CA TYR A 160 21.34 7.00 2.96
C TYR A 160 21.60 6.93 1.45
N GLY A 161 22.73 6.35 1.02
CA GLY A 161 23.05 6.17 -0.40
C GLY A 161 22.05 5.28 -1.15
N GLU A 162 21.31 4.41 -0.47
CA GLU A 162 20.31 3.52 -1.07
C GLU A 162 19.15 4.31 -1.72
N ILE A 163 18.88 5.53 -1.26
CA ILE A 163 17.81 6.38 -1.81
C ILE A 163 18.07 6.79 -3.26
N PHE A 164 19.32 6.66 -3.71
CA PHE A 164 19.76 6.94 -5.08
C PHE A 164 19.99 5.66 -5.88
N SER A 165 19.42 4.54 -5.47
CA SER A 165 19.46 3.31 -6.27
C SER A 165 18.69 3.48 -7.61
N ASN A 166 18.69 2.44 -8.46
CA ASN A 166 17.89 2.47 -9.69
C ASN A 166 16.38 2.28 -9.44
N GLN A 167 15.99 1.99 -8.20
CA GLN A 167 14.60 1.79 -7.83
C GLN A 167 13.85 3.13 -7.75
N ILE A 168 12.55 3.11 -8.03
CA ILE A 168 11.67 4.26 -7.78
C ILE A 168 11.36 4.27 -6.29
N ILE A 169 11.84 5.31 -5.60
CA ILE A 169 11.69 5.49 -4.16
C ILE A 169 10.87 6.75 -3.93
N TRP A 170 9.89 6.69 -3.03
CA TRP A 170 9.12 7.87 -2.63
C TRP A 170 9.33 8.17 -1.16
N PHE A 171 9.55 9.45 -0.83
CA PHE A 171 9.36 9.97 0.50
C PHE A 171 7.91 10.41 0.69
N VAL A 172 7.30 10.02 1.80
CA VAL A 172 5.96 10.48 2.19
C VAL A 172 6.07 11.24 3.51
N ASP A 173 5.68 12.51 3.49
CA ASP A 173 5.57 13.35 4.68
C ASP A 173 4.12 13.78 4.89
N ASP A 174 3.57 13.40 6.04
CA ASP A 174 2.21 13.71 6.46
C ASP A 174 2.16 14.85 7.50
N THR A 175 3.28 15.55 7.72
CA THR A 175 3.42 16.58 8.75
C THR A 175 2.40 17.71 8.62
N ASN A 176 2.09 18.11 7.39
CA ASN A 176 1.21 19.24 7.11
C ASN A 176 -0.17 18.84 6.57
N VAL A 177 -0.59 17.60 6.79
CA VAL A 177 -1.89 17.09 6.33
C VAL A 177 -3.04 17.62 7.17
N TYR A 178 -2.94 17.53 8.49
CA TYR A 178 -3.93 18.09 9.41
C TYR A 178 -3.33 19.29 10.14
N ARG A 179 -3.73 20.48 9.70
CA ARG A 179 -3.26 21.76 10.24
C ARG A 179 -4.44 22.49 10.89
N VAL A 180 -4.15 23.20 11.97
CA VAL A 180 -5.14 23.98 12.70
C VAL A 180 -4.66 25.39 12.97
N THR A 181 -5.58 26.34 12.99
CA THR A 181 -5.37 27.68 13.55
C THR A 181 -6.04 27.73 14.92
N VAL A 182 -5.31 28.23 15.91
CA VAL A 182 -5.80 28.40 17.27
C VAL A 182 -6.43 29.79 17.38
N HIS A 183 -7.67 29.86 17.87
CA HIS A 183 -8.37 31.11 18.13
C HIS A 183 -8.90 31.11 19.56
N LYS A 184 -8.80 32.26 20.23
CA LYS A 184 -9.33 32.45 21.58
C LYS A 184 -10.79 32.86 21.47
N THR A 185 -11.67 32.14 22.15
CA THR A 185 -13.10 32.49 22.23
C THR A 185 -13.29 33.67 23.16
N PHE A 186 -14.46 34.31 23.08
CA PHE A 186 -14.83 35.42 23.95
C PHE A 186 -14.79 35.02 25.44
N GLU A 187 -15.12 33.76 25.75
CA GLU A 187 -15.07 33.17 27.10
C GLU A 187 -13.64 32.86 27.59
N GLY A 188 -12.63 33.13 26.77
CA GLY A 188 -11.22 32.92 27.11
C GLY A 188 -10.69 31.52 26.79
N ASN A 189 -11.52 30.60 26.30
CA ASN A 189 -11.11 29.25 25.91
C ASN A 189 -10.37 29.25 24.56
N PHE A 190 -9.37 28.38 24.40
CA PHE A 190 -8.73 28.17 23.11
C PHE A 190 -9.48 27.13 22.30
N THR A 191 -9.80 27.47 21.05
CA THR A 191 -10.48 26.59 20.11
C THR A 191 -9.66 26.48 18.83
N THR A 192 -9.72 25.33 18.16
CA THR A 192 -8.94 25.06 16.95
C THR A 192 -9.86 25.00 15.74
N LYS A 193 -9.52 25.73 14.68
CA LYS A 193 -10.17 25.62 13.37
C LYS A 193 -9.24 24.91 12.39
N PRO A 194 -9.68 23.85 11.71
CA PRO A 194 -8.86 23.21 10.70
C PRO A 194 -8.66 24.13 9.49
N ILE A 195 -7.49 24.07 8.89
CA ILE A 195 -7.17 24.71 7.62
C ILE A 195 -6.79 23.64 6.58
N ASN A 196 -6.69 24.05 5.31
CA ASN A 196 -6.22 23.15 4.27
C ASN A 196 -4.81 22.64 4.59
N GLY A 197 -4.60 21.36 4.37
CA GLY A 197 -3.30 20.71 4.48
C GLY A 197 -2.86 20.15 3.15
N ALA A 198 -1.68 19.52 3.14
CA ALA A 198 -1.20 18.80 1.98
C ALA A 198 -0.37 17.58 2.39
N ILE A 199 -0.49 16.53 1.59
CA ILE A 199 0.41 15.39 1.60
C ILE A 199 1.57 15.72 0.68
N PHE A 200 2.78 15.50 1.16
CA PHE A 200 4.00 15.72 0.41
C PHE A 200 4.61 14.37 0.02
N ILE A 201 4.67 14.08 -1.28
CA ILE A 201 5.26 12.85 -1.80
C ILE A 201 6.38 13.23 -2.77
N PHE A 202 7.60 12.79 -2.51
CA PHE A 202 8.78 13.24 -3.24
C PHE A 202 9.63 12.07 -3.74
N ASN A 203 10.00 12.10 -5.02
CA ASN A 203 10.96 11.17 -5.60
C ASN A 203 12.37 11.79 -5.55
N PRO A 204 13.29 11.25 -4.72
CA PRO A 204 14.62 11.82 -4.53
C PRO A 204 15.54 11.63 -5.75
N ARG A 205 15.21 10.72 -6.67
CA ARG A 205 16.02 10.45 -7.86
C ARG A 205 15.72 11.44 -8.99
N THR A 206 14.44 11.71 -9.24
CA THR A 206 13.98 12.57 -10.34
C THR A 206 13.67 14.00 -9.88
N GLY A 207 13.59 14.24 -8.57
CA GLY A 207 13.11 15.52 -8.02
C GLY A 207 11.60 15.73 -8.17
N GLN A 208 10.86 14.73 -8.67
CA GLN A 208 9.41 14.86 -8.88
C GLN A 208 8.68 14.98 -7.54
N LEU A 209 7.83 16.01 -7.43
CA LEU A 209 7.00 16.28 -6.26
C LEU A 209 5.52 16.09 -6.60
N PHE A 210 4.87 15.18 -5.89
CA PHE A 210 3.42 15.09 -5.86
C PHE A 210 2.92 15.75 -4.58
N LEU A 211 2.33 16.93 -4.75
CA LEU A 211 1.68 17.66 -3.67
C LEU A 211 0.17 17.48 -3.78
N LYS A 212 -0.43 16.75 -2.84
CA LYS A 212 -1.88 16.51 -2.80
C LYS A 212 -2.52 17.38 -1.73
N VAL A 213 -3.37 18.31 -2.14
CA VAL A 213 -4.10 19.19 -1.21
C VAL A 213 -5.26 18.46 -0.54
N ILE A 214 -5.34 18.56 0.79
CA ILE A 214 -6.42 18.02 1.62
C ILE A 214 -7.25 19.19 2.17
N ARG A 215 -8.50 19.28 1.72
CA ARG A 215 -9.42 20.37 2.09
C ARG A 215 -10.00 20.21 3.49
N THR A 216 -10.41 21.33 4.10
CA THR A 216 -11.09 21.34 5.41
C THR A 216 -12.37 20.52 5.44
N SER A 217 -13.05 20.38 4.30
CA SER A 217 -14.28 19.58 4.16
C SER A 217 -14.08 18.10 4.53
N VAL A 218 -12.87 17.56 4.39
CA VAL A 218 -12.53 16.17 4.77
C VAL A 218 -12.66 15.96 6.28
N TRP A 219 -12.50 17.02 7.06
CA TRP A 219 -12.54 16.98 8.53
C TRP A 219 -13.95 17.24 9.08
N ALA A 220 -14.90 17.65 8.25
CA ALA A 220 -16.23 18.04 8.68
C ALA A 220 -17.00 16.85 9.29
N GLY A 221 -17.52 17.02 10.51
CA GLY A 221 -18.28 15.98 11.22
C GLY A 221 -17.44 14.81 11.76
N GLN A 222 -16.10 14.86 11.62
CA GLN A 222 -15.21 13.79 12.03
C GLN A 222 -14.61 14.04 13.41
N LYS A 223 -14.29 12.96 14.14
CA LYS A 223 -13.59 12.98 15.42
C LYS A 223 -12.23 12.31 15.30
N ARG A 224 -11.33 12.53 16.26
CA ARG A 224 -9.96 11.97 16.29
C ARG A 224 -9.17 12.29 15.00
N LEU A 225 -9.21 13.56 14.60
CA LEU A 225 -8.67 14.06 13.33
C LEU A 225 -7.18 13.75 13.13
N GLY A 226 -6.38 13.71 14.20
CA GLY A 226 -4.96 13.34 14.10
C GLY A 226 -4.73 11.89 13.66
N GLN A 227 -5.61 10.95 14.06
CA GLN A 227 -5.57 9.57 13.56
C GLN A 227 -6.11 9.52 12.13
N LEU A 228 -7.25 10.17 11.89
CA LEU A 228 -7.87 10.24 10.56
C LEU A 228 -6.92 10.78 9.50
N ALA A 229 -6.10 11.78 9.83
CA ALA A 229 -5.12 12.37 8.91
C ALA A 229 -4.13 11.33 8.36
N LYS A 230 -3.66 10.41 9.21
CA LYS A 230 -2.73 9.33 8.82
C LYS A 230 -3.39 8.34 7.86
N TRP A 231 -4.61 7.91 8.20
CA TRP A 231 -5.40 7.00 7.35
C TRP A 231 -5.76 7.64 6.01
N LYS A 232 -6.18 8.91 6.00
CA LYS A 232 -6.43 9.65 4.76
C LYS A 232 -5.17 9.86 3.93
N THR A 233 -4.02 10.04 4.58
CA THR A 233 -2.76 10.10 3.85
C THR A 233 -2.45 8.76 3.17
N ALA A 234 -2.58 7.64 3.89
CA ALA A 234 -2.33 6.31 3.32
C ALA A 234 -3.30 5.96 2.19
N GLU A 235 -4.58 6.32 2.32
CA GLU A 235 -5.59 6.15 1.27
C GLU A 235 -5.22 6.90 -0.01
N GLU A 236 -4.82 8.17 0.11
CA GLU A 236 -4.44 9.01 -1.03
C GLU A 236 -3.11 8.56 -1.66
N VAL A 237 -2.15 8.11 -0.87
CA VAL A 237 -0.90 7.51 -1.37
C VAL A 237 -1.22 6.23 -2.16
N ALA A 238 -2.05 5.34 -1.63
CA ALA A 238 -2.44 4.12 -2.33
C ALA A 238 -3.27 4.41 -3.58
N ALA A 239 -4.12 5.44 -3.57
CA ALA A 239 -4.83 5.90 -4.76
C ALA A 239 -3.87 6.44 -5.84
N LEU A 240 -2.82 7.16 -5.44
CA LEU A 240 -1.79 7.63 -6.34
C LEU A 240 -1.03 6.45 -6.98
N VAL A 241 -0.60 5.47 -6.18
CA VAL A 241 0.05 4.25 -6.70
C VAL A 241 -0.84 3.52 -7.70
N ARG A 242 -2.14 3.37 -7.39
CA ARG A 242 -3.13 2.76 -8.32
C ARG A 242 -3.29 3.53 -9.64
N SER A 243 -3.07 4.85 -9.63
CA SER A 243 -3.22 5.69 -10.82
C SER A 243 -2.03 5.63 -11.78
N LEU A 244 -0.88 5.10 -11.33
CA LEU A 244 0.33 5.00 -12.13
C LEU A 244 0.46 3.65 -12.84
N PRO A 245 1.06 3.63 -14.05
CA PRO A 245 1.49 2.39 -14.70
C PRO A 245 2.45 1.58 -13.81
N VAL A 246 2.47 0.26 -13.97
CA VAL A 246 3.27 -0.66 -13.13
C VAL A 246 4.77 -0.35 -13.18
N GLU A 247 5.24 0.22 -14.29
CA GLU A 247 6.62 0.65 -14.52
C GLU A 247 7.01 1.88 -13.70
N GLU A 248 6.04 2.75 -13.40
CA GLU A 248 6.23 4.00 -12.64
C GLU A 248 5.93 3.83 -11.15
N GLN A 249 5.38 2.68 -10.74
CA GLN A 249 5.07 2.41 -9.34
C GLN A 249 6.34 2.34 -8.49
N PRO A 250 6.32 2.94 -7.28
CA PRO A 250 7.48 2.90 -6.39
C PRO A 250 7.76 1.46 -5.95
N LYS A 251 9.03 1.09 -5.88
CA LYS A 251 9.46 -0.17 -5.23
C LYS A 251 9.63 0.01 -3.72
N GLN A 252 9.85 1.25 -3.28
CA GLN A 252 10.01 1.56 -1.87
C GLN A 252 9.33 2.88 -1.53
N ILE A 253 8.64 2.91 -0.38
CA ILE A 253 8.05 4.10 0.21
C ILE A 253 8.69 4.31 1.58
N ILE A 254 9.36 5.45 1.74
CA ILE A 254 10.01 5.86 2.99
C ILE A 254 9.15 6.91 3.67
N VAL A 255 8.71 6.63 4.90
CA VAL A 255 7.94 7.58 5.70
C VAL A 255 8.83 8.38 6.65
N THR A 256 8.54 9.68 6.76
CA THR A 256 9.22 10.56 7.73
C THR A 256 8.78 10.29 9.16
N ARG A 257 7.51 9.90 9.37
CA ARG A 257 6.93 9.68 10.70
C ARG A 257 6.51 8.23 10.86
N LYS A 258 6.99 7.58 11.94
CA LYS A 258 6.70 6.16 12.23
C LYS A 258 5.20 5.84 12.32
N GLY A 259 4.37 6.81 12.69
CA GLY A 259 2.91 6.65 12.75
C GLY A 259 2.22 6.40 11.39
N MET A 260 2.94 6.55 10.28
CA MET A 260 2.45 6.27 8.92
C MET A 260 2.73 4.84 8.43
N LEU A 261 3.56 4.07 9.14
CA LEU A 261 3.88 2.68 8.74
C LEU A 261 2.61 1.81 8.72
N ASP A 262 1.93 1.69 9.87
CA ASP A 262 0.74 0.83 9.98
C ASP A 262 -0.37 1.20 8.98
N PRO A 263 -0.77 2.48 8.79
CA PRO A 263 -1.78 2.83 7.80
C PRO A 263 -1.38 2.49 6.35
N LEU A 264 -0.11 2.69 5.98
CA LEU A 264 0.35 2.37 4.63
C LEU A 264 0.41 0.86 4.39
N GLU A 265 0.86 0.07 5.37
CA GLU A 265 0.85 -1.39 5.28
C GLU A 265 -0.55 -1.93 5.00
N VAL A 266 -1.58 -1.37 5.66
CA VAL A 266 -2.98 -1.75 5.44
C VAL A 266 -3.49 -1.32 4.06
N HIS A 267 -3.20 -0.09 3.62
CA HIS A 267 -3.73 0.43 2.37
C HIS A 267 -3.00 -0.08 1.12
N LEU A 268 -1.78 -0.59 1.26
CA LEU A 268 -0.93 -1.13 0.20
C LEU A 268 -0.89 -2.67 0.17
N LEU A 269 -1.83 -3.35 0.85
CA LEU A 269 -1.96 -4.82 0.77
C LEU A 269 -2.14 -5.36 -0.66
N ASP A 270 -2.70 -4.54 -1.56
CA ASP A 270 -2.84 -4.87 -2.98
C ASP A 270 -1.49 -4.80 -3.75
N PHE A 271 -0.45 -4.26 -3.13
CA PHE A 271 0.87 -3.99 -3.71
C PHE A 271 2.00 -4.67 -2.91
N PRO A 272 2.07 -6.02 -2.92
CA PRO A 272 3.02 -6.77 -2.08
C PRO A 272 4.49 -6.51 -2.40
N ASN A 273 4.78 -5.94 -3.58
CA ASN A 273 6.15 -5.66 -4.03
C ASN A 273 6.68 -4.29 -3.57
N ILE A 274 5.86 -3.50 -2.85
CA ILE A 274 6.25 -2.18 -2.35
C ILE A 274 6.74 -2.33 -0.92
N VAL A 275 8.01 -2.00 -0.71
CA VAL A 275 8.63 -2.01 0.61
C VAL A 275 8.31 -0.72 1.34
N ILE A 276 7.82 -0.81 2.58
CA ILE A 276 7.51 0.36 3.42
C ILE A 276 8.57 0.45 4.51
N LYS A 277 9.31 1.57 4.54
CA LYS A 277 10.44 1.78 5.46
C LYS A 277 10.28 3.08 6.26
N GLY A 278 10.69 3.06 7.52
CA GLY A 278 10.78 4.26 8.35
C GLY A 278 12.09 5.02 8.15
N SER A 279 12.08 6.34 8.36
CA SER A 279 13.30 7.16 8.41
C SER A 279 13.68 7.52 9.85
N GLU A 280 14.96 7.39 10.18
CA GLU A 280 15.58 8.00 11.37
C GLU A 280 16.10 9.42 11.07
N LEU A 281 16.33 9.72 9.79
CA LEU A 281 16.69 11.05 9.34
C LEU A 281 15.51 12.00 9.50
N GLN A 282 15.73 13.14 10.17
CA GLN A 282 14.78 14.23 10.24
C GLN A 282 14.87 15.10 8.99
N LEU A 283 14.12 14.71 7.96
CA LEU A 283 14.08 15.44 6.69
C LEU A 283 13.15 16.66 6.82
N PRO A 284 13.62 17.89 6.50
CA PRO A 284 12.85 19.12 6.73
C PRO A 284 11.79 19.40 5.64
N PHE A 285 11.09 18.39 5.13
CA PHE A 285 10.06 18.57 4.09
C PHE A 285 8.93 19.51 4.53
N GLN A 286 8.65 19.59 5.83
CA GLN A 286 7.70 20.55 6.39
C GLN A 286 8.04 22.01 6.07
N ALA A 287 9.32 22.34 5.87
CA ALA A 287 9.77 23.70 5.58
C ALA A 287 9.41 24.12 4.15
N CYS A 288 9.27 23.16 3.22
CA CYS A 288 8.87 23.45 1.83
C CYS A 288 7.52 24.15 1.77
N LEU A 289 6.64 23.91 2.75
CA LEU A 289 5.31 24.53 2.80
C LEU A 289 5.30 25.95 3.37
N LYS A 290 6.43 26.42 3.90
CA LYS A 290 6.63 27.83 4.27
C LYS A 290 6.96 28.70 3.06
N ILE A 291 7.34 28.10 1.93
CA ILE A 291 7.53 28.83 0.68
C ILE A 291 6.16 29.37 0.25
N GLU A 292 6.06 30.69 0.06
CA GLU A 292 4.80 31.40 -0.19
C GLU A 292 3.97 30.75 -1.30
N LYS A 293 4.61 30.30 -2.39
CA LYS A 293 3.95 29.63 -3.51
C LYS A 293 3.20 28.37 -3.09
N PHE A 294 3.81 27.52 -2.26
CA PHE A 294 3.15 26.30 -1.79
C PHE A 294 2.07 26.63 -0.76
N GLY A 295 2.31 27.61 0.11
CA GLY A 295 1.32 28.12 1.07
C GLY A 295 0.06 28.65 0.37
N ASP A 296 0.23 29.55 -0.60
CA ASP A 296 -0.86 30.14 -1.37
C ASP A 296 -1.65 29.11 -2.17
N LEU A 297 -0.96 28.17 -2.81
CA LEU A 297 -1.60 27.11 -3.60
C LEU A 297 -2.50 26.24 -2.73
N ILE A 298 -2.08 25.92 -1.49
CA ILE A 298 -2.86 25.10 -0.56
C ILE A 298 -4.02 25.88 0.03
N LEU A 299 -3.80 27.15 0.39
CA LEU A 299 -4.83 27.99 1.00
C LEU A 299 -5.94 28.36 0.00
N LYS A 300 -5.59 28.63 -1.25
CA LYS A 300 -6.54 29.05 -2.31
C LYS A 300 -7.19 27.87 -3.04
N ALA A 301 -6.75 26.64 -2.81
CA ALA A 301 -7.28 25.46 -3.49
C ALA A 301 -8.76 25.23 -3.17
N THR A 302 -9.60 25.33 -4.20
CA THR A 302 -11.03 25.00 -4.14
C THR A 302 -11.30 23.52 -4.40
N GLU A 303 -10.37 22.77 -4.98
CA GLU A 303 -10.47 21.33 -5.26
C GLU A 303 -9.16 20.60 -4.90
N PRO A 304 -9.19 19.29 -4.59
CA PRO A 304 -7.96 18.51 -4.41
C PRO A 304 -7.19 18.46 -5.74
N GLN A 305 -6.02 19.08 -5.79
CA GLN A 305 -5.20 19.17 -7.00
C GLN A 305 -3.83 18.55 -6.75
N MET A 306 -3.27 17.98 -7.82
CA MET A 306 -1.88 17.53 -7.90
C MET A 306 -1.10 18.51 -8.75
N VAL A 307 0.10 18.90 -8.29
CA VAL A 307 0.96 19.83 -9.03
C VAL A 307 1.85 19.05 -9.99
N SER A 308 1.63 19.19 -11.29
CA SER A 308 2.47 18.54 -12.31
C SER A 308 3.71 19.36 -12.66
N GLU A 309 4.73 18.69 -13.21
CA GLU A 309 5.97 19.30 -13.69
C GLU A 309 5.71 20.42 -14.71
N LYS A 310 4.76 20.20 -15.64
CA LYS A 310 4.33 21.21 -16.62
C LYS A 310 3.83 22.50 -15.95
N LYS A 311 3.11 22.36 -14.83
CA LYS A 311 2.61 23.50 -14.04
C LYS A 311 3.75 24.20 -13.29
N ALA A 312 4.78 23.47 -12.87
CA ALA A 312 5.99 24.03 -12.27
C ALA A 312 6.80 24.84 -13.29
N LYS A 313 7.09 24.28 -14.47
CA LYS A 313 7.79 24.95 -15.58
C LYS A 313 7.08 26.21 -16.07
N ALA A 314 5.75 26.13 -16.28
CA ALA A 314 4.95 27.28 -16.69
C ALA A 314 4.99 28.44 -15.66
N TRP A 315 5.06 28.11 -14.36
CA TRP A 315 5.18 29.13 -13.34
C TRP A 315 6.56 29.79 -13.32
N CYS A 316 7.63 29.01 -13.46
CA CYS A 316 9.01 29.51 -13.55
C CYS A 316 9.11 30.60 -14.64
N ALA A 317 8.53 30.32 -15.81
CA ALA A 317 8.41 31.30 -16.89
C ALA A 317 7.61 32.56 -16.46
N SER A 318 6.49 32.40 -15.75
CA SER A 318 5.61 33.51 -15.35
C SER A 318 6.17 34.45 -14.26
N LYS A 319 7.18 34.01 -13.49
CA LYS A 319 7.73 34.75 -12.35
C LYS A 319 9.12 35.32 -12.62
N GLY A 320 9.30 35.93 -13.79
CA GLY A 320 10.59 36.50 -14.18
C GLY A 320 11.54 35.46 -14.73
N ASN A 321 11.02 34.39 -15.34
CA ASN A 321 11.80 33.36 -16.00
C ASN A 321 12.82 32.68 -15.07
N ILE A 322 12.38 32.36 -13.84
CA ILE A 322 13.20 31.65 -12.85
C ILE A 322 13.71 30.36 -13.51
N PRO A 323 15.03 30.12 -13.52
CA PRO A 323 15.58 28.91 -14.13
C PRO A 323 14.98 27.65 -13.49
N TYR A 324 14.38 26.80 -14.32
CA TYR A 324 13.96 25.48 -13.91
C TYR A 324 15.11 24.51 -14.12
N PHE A 325 15.57 23.87 -13.06
CA PHE A 325 16.57 22.82 -13.11
C PHE A 325 15.93 21.47 -12.83
N GLU A 326 16.00 20.57 -13.79
CA GLU A 326 15.81 19.15 -13.52
C GLU A 326 17.12 18.62 -12.94
N THR A 327 17.14 18.27 -11.66
CA THR A 327 18.35 17.85 -10.96
C THR A 327 18.30 16.38 -10.59
N SER A 328 19.44 15.70 -10.72
CA SER A 328 19.64 14.34 -10.22
C SER A 328 20.84 14.32 -9.28
N ALA A 329 20.58 14.17 -7.98
CA ALA A 329 21.63 14.02 -6.97
C ALA A 329 22.49 12.75 -7.18
N LYS A 330 21.94 11.73 -7.86
CA LYS A 330 22.64 10.49 -8.19
C LYS A 330 23.66 10.68 -9.31
N GLU A 331 23.23 11.33 -10.39
CA GLU A 331 24.02 11.46 -11.62
C GLU A 331 24.87 12.74 -11.61
N GLY A 332 24.78 13.56 -10.55
CA GLY A 332 25.39 14.89 -10.50
C GLY A 332 24.77 15.86 -11.51
N PHE A 333 23.62 15.52 -12.08
CA PHE A 333 23.03 16.26 -13.19
C PHE A 333 22.37 17.55 -12.68
N ASN A 334 22.80 18.70 -13.21
CA ASN A 334 22.35 20.05 -12.87
C ASN A 334 22.35 20.43 -11.38
N VAL A 335 22.93 19.61 -10.48
CA VAL A 335 22.94 19.88 -9.03
C VAL A 335 23.81 21.10 -8.73
N GLU A 336 25.01 21.13 -9.31
CA GLU A 336 25.97 22.23 -9.16
C GLU A 336 25.44 23.51 -9.81
N ALA A 337 24.92 23.42 -11.04
CA ALA A 337 24.30 24.55 -11.73
C ALA A 337 23.07 25.11 -10.98
N ALA A 338 22.26 24.25 -10.37
CA ALA A 338 21.13 24.68 -9.54
C ALA A 338 21.60 25.36 -8.26
N PHE A 339 22.64 24.82 -7.61
CA PHE A 339 23.24 25.44 -6.41
C PHE A 339 23.87 26.78 -6.74
N GLU A 340 24.71 26.86 -7.77
CA GLU A 340 25.32 28.11 -8.22
C GLU A 340 24.27 29.17 -8.56
N CYS A 341 23.19 28.79 -9.23
CA CYS A 341 22.11 29.72 -9.55
C CYS A 341 21.40 30.22 -8.29
N ILE A 342 21.15 29.36 -7.30
CA ILE A 342 20.55 29.76 -6.03
C ILE A 342 21.50 30.66 -5.24
N THR A 343 22.79 30.33 -5.19
CA THR A 343 23.81 31.12 -4.49
C THR A 343 23.98 32.50 -5.14
N LYS A 344 24.03 32.59 -6.48
CA LYS A 344 24.07 33.87 -7.20
C LYS A 344 22.82 34.70 -6.93
N ASN A 345 21.64 34.11 -7.02
CA ASN A 345 20.38 34.80 -6.73
C ASN A 345 20.30 35.23 -5.25
N ALA A 346 20.87 34.47 -4.31
CA ALA A 346 20.91 34.83 -2.90
C ALA A 346 21.84 36.03 -2.65
N LEU A 347 23.02 36.04 -3.28
CA LEU A 347 23.97 37.17 -3.23
C LEU A 347 23.39 38.45 -3.85
N GLU A 348 22.62 38.33 -4.93
CA GLU A 348 21.95 39.48 -5.58
C GLU A 348 20.78 40.04 -4.76
N ASN A 349 20.24 39.27 -3.80
CA ASN A 349 19.11 39.66 -2.96
C ASN A 349 19.50 39.93 -1.50
N GLU A 350 20.80 39.96 -1.16
CA GLU A 350 21.24 40.48 0.14
C GLU A 350 20.90 41.99 0.19
N PRO A 351 20.19 42.45 1.23
CA PRO A 351 20.03 43.89 1.42
C PRO A 351 21.42 44.47 1.67
N GLU A 352 21.78 45.55 0.95
CA GLU A 352 22.93 46.38 1.31
C GLU A 352 22.73 46.85 2.76
N GLU A 353 23.31 46.14 3.73
CA GLU A 353 23.52 46.70 5.06
C GLU A 353 24.49 47.88 4.88
N GLU A 354 23.93 49.09 4.97
CA GLU A 354 24.67 50.35 5.02
C GLU A 354 25.82 50.23 6.04
N LEU A 355 27.05 50.37 5.55
CA LEU A 355 28.28 50.50 6.33
C LEU A 355 28.34 51.82 7.10
#